data_AF-A0A7C5UKB9-F1
#
_entry.id   AF-A0A7C5UKB9-F1
#
_cell.length_a   1.000
_cell.length_b   1.000
_cell.length_c   1.000
_cell.angle_alpha   90.00
_cell.angle_beta   90.00
_cell.angle_gamma   90.00
#
_symmetry.space_group_name_H-M   'P 1'
#
loop_
_entity.id
_entity.type
_entity.pdbx_description
1 polymer ?
#
loop_
_entity_poly.entity_id
_entity_poly.type
_entity_poly.pdbx_seq_one_letter_code
_entity_poly.pdbx_strand_id
1 'polypeptide(L)' 'MNSILVKFLGILLGLGLGAMVSAQSPVINGAGASFPYPLYSKWAYDYEQITKIKVNYQSIGSGGGIAQIKAKTVDFG' A
#
# COMPACT_ATOMS: atom_id res chain seq x y z
N MET A 1 -24.73 34.61 25.70
CA MET A 1 -24.17 34.04 24.45
C MET A 1 -25.16 33.02 23.89
N ASN A 2 -25.73 33.32 22.73
CA ASN A 2 -26.91 32.65 22.17
C ASN A 2 -26.68 31.16 21.87
N SER A 3 -27.58 30.30 22.34
CA SER A 3 -27.56 28.85 22.06
C SER A 3 -27.67 28.52 20.56
N ILE A 4 -28.19 29.47 19.76
CA ILE A 4 -28.21 29.39 18.29
C ILE A 4 -26.78 29.32 17.73
N LEU A 5 -25.84 30.11 18.26
CA LEU A 5 -24.45 30.14 17.78
C LEU A 5 -23.72 28.82 18.07
N VAL A 6 -24.01 28.19 19.22
CA VAL A 6 -23.43 26.89 19.63
C VAL A 6 -23.96 25.74 18.77
N LYS A 7 -25.24 25.78 18.37
CA LYS A 7 -25.84 24.79 17.48
C LYS A 7 -25.29 24.87 16.06
N PHE A 8 -25.07 26.09 15.53
CA PHE A 8 -24.42 26.27 14.22
C PHE A 8 -22.95 25.82 14.22
N LEU A 9 -22.20 26.06 15.31
CA LEU A 9 -20.85 25.54 15.48
C LEU A 9 -20.83 24.00 15.52
N GLY A 10 -21.80 23.38 16.20
CA GLY A 10 -21.93 21.93 16.30
C GLY A 10 -22.26 21.24 14.97
N ILE A 11 -23.04 21.89 14.09
CA ILE A 11 -23.36 21.37 12.75
C ILE A 11 -22.15 21.47 11.81
N LEU A 12 -21.38 22.56 11.89
CA LEU A 12 -20.12 22.71 11.13
C LEU A 12 -19.04 21.72 11.57
N LEU A 13 -19.01 21.33 12.85
CA LEU A 13 -18.11 20.29 13.36
C LEU A 13 -18.58 18.87 13.00
N GLY A 14 -19.90 18.65 12.90
CA GLY A 14 -20.48 17.34 12.57
C GLY A 14 -20.37 16.94 11.10
N LEU A 15 -20.31 17.90 10.17
CA LEU A 15 -20.20 17.66 8.73
C LEU A 15 -18.77 17.34 8.25
N GLY A 16 -17.74 17.60 9.07
CA GLY A 16 -16.33 17.32 8.72
C GLY A 16 -15.85 15.90 9.03
N LEU A 17 -16.66 15.09 9.73
CA LEU A 17 -16.31 13.75 10.24
C LEU A 17 -16.81 12.60 9.37
N GLY A 18 -17.39 12.87 8.21
CA GLY A 18 -17.55 11.89 7.14
C GLY A 18 -16.17 11.54 6.59
N ALA A 19 -15.40 10.78 7.37
CA ALA A 19 -14.06 10.34 7.06
C ALA A 19 -14.06 9.74 5.66
N MET A 20 -13.36 10.41 4.76
CA MET A 20 -13.03 9.86 3.46
C MET A 20 -12.11 8.67 3.73
N VAL A 21 -12.69 7.47 3.84
CA VAL A 21 -11.93 6.22 3.80
C VAL A 21 -11.38 6.14 2.39
N SER A 22 -10.18 6.70 2.20
CA SER A 22 -9.39 6.43 1.00
C SER A 22 -9.05 4.94 1.06
N ALA A 23 -9.57 4.18 0.10
CA ALA A 23 -9.18 2.80 -0.08
C ALA A 23 -7.69 2.80 -0.47
N GLN A 24 -6.84 2.46 0.49
CA GLN A 24 -5.40 2.39 0.26
C GLN A 24 -5.13 1.19 -0.64
N SER A 25 -4.56 1.42 -1.83
CA SER A 25 -4.21 0.34 -2.74
C SER A 25 -3.31 -0.67 -2.01
N PRO A 26 -3.60 -1.98 -2.08
CA PRO A 26 -2.76 -2.98 -1.46
C PRO A 26 -1.34 -2.91 -2.04
N VAL A 27 -0.33 -3.03 -1.18
CA VAL A 27 1.07 -3.11 -1.58
C VAL A 27 1.48 -4.58 -1.49
N ILE A 28 1.98 -5.12 -2.59
CA ILE A 28 2.47 -6.49 -2.68
C ILE A 28 3.99 -6.46 -2.53
N ASN A 29 4.54 -7.25 -1.62
CA ASN A 29 5.96 -7.31 -1.32
C ASN A 29 6.53 -8.68 -1.69
N GLY A 30 7.61 -8.70 -2.45
CA GLY A 30 8.36 -9.90 -2.79
C GLY A 30 9.85 -9.76 -2.52
N ALA A 31 10.54 -10.89 -2.39
CA ALA A 31 11.99 -10.93 -2.29
C ALA A 31 12.54 -12.24 -2.85
N GLY A 32 13.64 -12.21 -3.60
CA GLY A 32 14.21 -13.44 -4.14
C GLY A 32 15.35 -13.28 -5.13
N ALA A 33 15.32 -14.12 -6.16
CA ALA A 33 16.39 -14.28 -7.13
C ALA A 33 16.82 -12.96 -7.80
N SER A 34 18.12 -12.72 -7.83
CA SER A 34 18.70 -11.53 -8.47
C SER A 34 18.69 -11.61 -10.00
N PHE A 35 18.74 -12.82 -10.55
CA PHE A 35 18.75 -13.03 -12.01
C PHE A 35 17.50 -12.47 -12.71
N PRO A 36 16.25 -12.76 -12.28
CA PRO A 36 15.04 -12.20 -12.92
C PRO A 36 14.73 -10.77 -12.48
N TYR A 37 15.47 -10.17 -11.54
CA TYR A 37 15.14 -8.86 -10.97
C TYR A 37 14.90 -7.75 -11.99
N PRO A 38 15.74 -7.57 -13.05
CA PRO A 38 15.50 -6.53 -14.04
C PRO A 38 14.16 -6.68 -14.78
N LEU A 39 13.67 -7.91 -14.96
CA LEU A 39 12.38 -8.16 -15.59
C LEU A 39 11.23 -7.86 -14.62
N TYR A 40 11.32 -8.34 -13.38
CA TYR A 40 10.29 -8.10 -12.37
C TYR A 40 10.14 -6.62 -12.04
N SER A 41 11.23 -5.86 -11.98
CA SER A 41 11.15 -4.42 -11.75
C SER A 41 10.45 -3.67 -12.88
N LYS A 42 10.67 -4.07 -14.15
CA LYS A 42 9.94 -3.50 -15.29
C LYS A 42 8.46 -3.84 -15.25
N TRP A 43 8.11 -5.09 -14.98
CA TRP A 43 6.71 -5.52 -14.87
C TRP A 43 5.99 -4.86 -13.70
N ALA A 44 6.64 -4.73 -12.54
CA ALA A 44 6.09 -4.02 -11.38
C ALA A 44 5.79 -2.55 -11.70
N TYR A 45 6.72 -1.86 -12.39
CA TYR A 45 6.51 -0.50 -12.84
C TYR A 45 5.30 -0.38 -13.77
N ASP A 46 5.23 -1.21 -14.82
CA ASP A 46 4.13 -1.17 -15.78
C ASP A 46 2.79 -1.51 -15.12
N TYR A 47 2.79 -2.50 -14.23
CA TYR A 47 1.63 -2.92 -13.47
C TYR A 47 1.09 -1.80 -12.59
N GLU A 48 1.97 -1.07 -11.89
CA GLU A 48 1.57 0.09 -11.09
C GLU A 48 0.96 1.20 -11.95
N GLN A 49 1.48 1.43 -13.17
CA GLN A 49 0.91 2.46 -14.05
C GLN A 49 -0.55 2.15 -14.44
N ILE A 50 -0.86 0.88 -14.72
CA ILE A 50 -2.16 0.43 -15.22
C ILE A 50 -3.15 0.24 -14.07
N THR A 51 -2.71 -0.33 -12.95
CA THR A 51 -3.60 -0.78 -11.87
C THR A 51 -3.59 0.11 -10.64
N LYS A 52 -2.57 0.98 -10.51
CA LYS A 52 -2.27 1.74 -9.27
C LYS A 52 -1.99 0.85 -8.05
N ILE A 53 -1.66 -0.43 -8.28
CA ILE A 53 -1.21 -1.38 -7.25
C ILE A 53 0.32 -1.42 -7.30
N LYS A 54 0.95 -1.22 -6.14
CA LYS A 54 2.40 -1.22 -6.03
C LYS A 54 2.92 -2.64 -5.75
N VAL A 55 3.91 -3.08 -6.54
CA VAL A 55 4.64 -4.33 -6.32
C VAL A 55 6.09 -3.99 -5.97
N ASN A 56 6.49 -4.24 -4.73
CA ASN A 56 7.87 -4.12 -4.29
C ASN A 56 8.57 -5.47 -4.47
N TYR A 57 9.79 -5.47 -5.01
CA TYR A 57 10.62 -6.68 -5.08
C TYR A 57 12.05 -6.41 -4.60
N GLN A 58 12.53 -7.22 -3.65
CA GLN A 58 13.91 -7.15 -3.16
C GLN A 58 14.78 -8.23 -3.79
N SER A 59 15.81 -7.82 -4.53
CA SER A 59 16.82 -8.71 -5.10
C SER A 59 17.85 -9.09 -4.03
N ILE A 60 17.62 -10.18 -3.31
CA ILE A 60 18.47 -10.67 -2.20
C ILE A 60 19.06 -12.06 -2.45
N GLY A 61 18.85 -12.62 -3.66
CA GLY A 61 19.18 -14.00 -4.00
C GLY A 61 18.09 -15.00 -3.63
N SER A 62 18.02 -16.13 -4.36
CA SER A 62 16.93 -17.10 -4.22
C SER A 62 16.84 -17.71 -2.82
N GLY A 63 17.99 -17.98 -2.18
CA GLY A 63 18.01 -18.49 -0.80
C GLY A 63 17.41 -17.52 0.20
N GLY A 64 17.69 -16.22 0.05
CA GLY A 64 17.09 -15.16 0.87
C GLY A 64 15.57 -15.07 0.67
N GLY A 65 15.12 -15.13 -0.58
CA GLY A 65 13.68 -15.15 -0.90
C GLY A 65 12.94 -16.34 -0.29
N ILE A 66 13.50 -17.55 -0.43
CA ILE A 66 12.96 -18.77 0.19
C ILE A 66 12.87 -18.62 1.71
N ALA A 67 13.87 -18.02 2.36
CA ALA A 67 13.83 -17.79 3.79
C ALA A 67 12.72 -16.80 4.18
N GLN A 68 12.57 -15.69 3.45
CA GLN A 68 11.57 -14.67 3.72
C GLN A 68 10.13 -15.15 3.49
N ILE A 69 9.87 -15.89 2.41
CA ILE A 69 8.52 -16.42 2.17
C ILE A 69 8.13 -17.46 3.23
N LYS A 70 9.07 -18.29 3.69
CA LYS A 70 8.86 -19.22 4.82
C LYS A 70 8.60 -18.49 6.13
N ALA A 71 9.30 -17.38 6.36
CA ALA A 71 9.11 -16.51 7.51
C ALA A 71 7.84 -15.64 7.42
N LYS A 72 7.14 -15.67 6.28
CA LYS A 72 5.94 -14.85 6.00
C LYS A 72 6.19 -13.34 6.12
N THR A 73 7.41 -12.90 5.81
CA THR A 73 7.79 -11.47 5.81
C THR A 73 7.51 -10.80 4.47
N VAL A 74 7.21 -11.60 3.43
CA VAL A 74 6.86 -11.19 2.07
C VAL A 74 5.68 -12.02 1.56
N ASP A 75 4.98 -11.51 0.55
CA ASP A 75 3.82 -12.14 -0.08
C ASP A 75 4.23 -13.21 -1.12
N PHE A 76 5.41 -13.07 -1.73
CA PHE A 76 5.97 -14.00 -2.70
C PHE A 76 7.52 -13.97 -2.72
N GLY A 77 8.18 -14.96 -3.34
CA GLY A 77 9.65 -15.00 -3.47
C GLY A 77 10.19 -15.85 -4.61
#